data_AF-A0A178TNY5-F1
#
_entry.id   AF-A0A178TNY5-F1
#
_cell.length_a   1.000
_cell.length_b   1.000
_cell.length_c   1.000
_cell.angle_alpha   90.00
_cell.angle_beta   90.00
_cell.angle_gamma   90.00
#
_symmetry.space_group_name_H-M   'P 1'
#
loop_
_entity.id
_entity.type
_entity.pdbx_description
1 polymer ?
#
loop_
_entity_poly.entity_id
_entity_poly.type
_entity_poly.pdbx_seq_one_letter_code
_entity_poly.pdbx_strand_id
1 'polypeptide(L)'
;MSRQNKDKKMCIKCLKEKNPERDFYKSYSKWHGDGLLPYCKACLKENLDEDDINSIREVMRVLDRPYFHEAWEKAKKSKSDTLGKYLKDIALNFKEETYDNSDFINKANIRVYEEHLKGSEISDDLTLKWGSGYTPLEIQQLEKFYDDMIRANDITTPQHKAQLELLCKVYLEQNKALAEKRIGDFKNLNSQYNQILRDSGFRPIDKQGGGESVGIRTFSQIWEEIERDGFIKPAPIEENQDIVDKTIMYMANYTRKLLNLQSLESPPDDTPKVSDQ
;
A
#
# COMPACT_ATOMS: atom_id res chain seq x y z
N MET A 1 -41.99 50.40 -20.63
CA MET A 1 -41.15 49.32 -21.18
C MET A 1 -41.69 47.99 -20.69
N SER A 2 -42.03 47.12 -21.63
CA SER A 2 -42.86 45.92 -21.45
C SER A 2 -42.23 44.90 -20.49
N ARG A 3 -42.96 44.52 -19.43
CA ARG A 3 -42.64 43.36 -18.58
C ARG A 3 -42.95 42.10 -19.39
N GLN A 4 -41.96 41.63 -20.15
CA GLN A 4 -42.05 40.31 -20.78
C GLN A 4 -42.32 39.26 -19.70
N ASN A 5 -43.31 38.39 -19.95
CA ASN A 5 -43.64 37.24 -19.12
C ASN A 5 -42.36 36.43 -18.91
N LYS A 6 -41.72 36.56 -17.75
CA LYS A 6 -40.67 35.66 -17.33
C LYS A 6 -41.35 34.36 -16.98
N ASP A 7 -41.15 33.33 -17.79
CA ASP A 7 -41.62 31.97 -17.52
C ASP A 7 -41.30 31.61 -16.06
N LYS A 8 -42.32 31.26 -15.29
CA LYS A 8 -42.12 30.92 -13.87
C LYS A 8 -41.53 29.52 -13.77
N LYS A 9 -40.58 29.31 -12.85
CA LYS A 9 -40.01 28.00 -12.56
C LYS A 9 -40.63 27.43 -11.29
N MET A 10 -41.02 26.16 -11.33
CA MET A 10 -41.52 25.43 -10.16
C MET A 10 -40.35 24.87 -9.35
N CYS A 11 -40.38 25.05 -8.02
CA CYS A 11 -39.44 24.40 -7.11
C CYS A 11 -39.87 22.96 -6.83
N ILE A 12 -38.96 21.97 -6.97
CA ILE A 12 -39.29 20.55 -6.75
C ILE A 12 -39.66 20.25 -5.28
N LYS A 13 -39.10 21.00 -4.31
CA LYS A 13 -39.37 20.75 -2.89
C LYS A 13 -40.68 21.35 -2.39
N CYS A 14 -40.95 22.62 -2.67
CA CYS A 14 -42.16 23.30 -2.18
C CYS A 14 -43.30 23.38 -3.20
N LEU A 15 -43.09 22.92 -4.43
CA LEU A 15 -44.07 22.89 -5.53
C LEU A 15 -44.70 24.26 -5.86
N LYS A 16 -44.04 25.36 -5.48
CA LYS A 16 -44.49 26.72 -5.77
C LYS A 16 -43.78 27.27 -7.00
N GLU A 17 -44.55 27.91 -7.88
CA GLU A 17 -44.03 28.69 -9.00
C GLU A 17 -43.39 29.98 -8.52
N LYS A 18 -42.13 30.21 -8.93
CA LYS A 18 -41.34 31.36 -8.50
C LYS A 18 -40.58 31.96 -9.67
N ASN A 19 -40.01 33.15 -9.46
CA ASN A 19 -39.26 33.82 -10.50
C ASN A 19 -37.88 33.13 -10.68
N PRO A 20 -37.52 32.65 -11.88
CA PRO A 20 -36.27 31.89 -12.10
C PRO A 20 -35.01 32.66 -11.68
N GLU A 21 -34.90 33.94 -12.03
CA GLU A 21 -33.69 34.74 -11.78
C GLU A 21 -33.53 35.12 -10.31
N ARG A 22 -34.65 35.45 -9.65
CA ARG A 22 -34.62 35.94 -8.27
C ARG A 22 -34.53 34.79 -7.28
N ASP A 23 -35.32 33.74 -7.48
CA ASP A 23 -35.63 32.76 -6.45
C ASP A 23 -34.84 31.44 -6.59
N PHE A 24 -34.01 31.28 -7.63
CA PHE A 24 -33.15 30.10 -7.85
C PHE A 24 -31.68 30.52 -8.06
N TYR A 25 -30.73 29.63 -7.70
CA TYR A 25 -29.33 29.82 -8.07
C TYR A 25 -29.05 29.21 -9.45
N LYS A 26 -27.99 29.68 -10.11
CA LYS A 26 -27.48 29.07 -11.33
C LYS A 26 -26.92 27.68 -11.04
N SER A 27 -27.24 26.73 -11.91
CA SER A 27 -26.62 25.42 -11.93
C SER A 27 -25.53 25.41 -13.00
N TYR A 28 -24.46 24.67 -12.74
CA TYR A 28 -23.41 24.38 -13.72
C TYR A 28 -23.33 22.89 -14.04
N SER A 29 -24.27 22.10 -13.49
CA SER A 29 -24.39 20.68 -13.82
C SER A 29 -24.93 20.52 -15.24
N LYS A 30 -24.35 19.58 -15.99
CA LYS A 30 -24.77 19.24 -17.36
C LYS A 30 -26.20 18.68 -17.42
N TRP A 31 -26.73 18.21 -16.29
CA TRP A 31 -28.06 17.64 -16.17
C TRP A 31 -29.18 18.68 -16.07
N HIS A 32 -28.84 19.96 -15.88
CA HIS A 32 -29.81 21.03 -15.70
C HIS A 32 -29.97 21.82 -17.01
N GLY A 33 -30.89 21.38 -17.87
CA GLY A 33 -31.10 21.96 -19.20
C GLY A 33 -31.50 23.45 -19.20
N ASP A 34 -32.05 23.95 -18.10
CA ASP A 34 -32.41 25.37 -17.92
C ASP A 34 -31.31 26.21 -17.23
N GLY A 35 -30.17 25.60 -16.90
CA GLY A 35 -29.05 26.27 -16.24
C GLY A 35 -29.36 26.76 -14.81
N LEU A 36 -30.44 26.29 -14.20
CA LEU A 36 -30.87 26.69 -12.86
C LEU A 36 -31.03 25.47 -11.95
N LEU A 37 -30.84 25.66 -10.65
CA LEU A 37 -31.13 24.59 -9.69
C LEU A 37 -32.64 24.30 -9.62
N PRO A 38 -33.05 23.05 -9.37
CA PRO A 38 -34.46 22.68 -9.21
C PRO A 38 -35.07 23.15 -7.88
N TYR A 39 -34.23 23.50 -6.90
CA TYR A 39 -34.65 23.96 -5.58
C TYR A 39 -34.53 25.48 -5.45
N CYS A 40 -35.57 26.12 -4.91
CA CYS A 40 -35.53 27.56 -4.66
C CYS A 40 -34.65 27.90 -3.45
N LYS A 41 -34.12 29.13 -3.44
CA LYS A 41 -33.23 29.66 -2.38
C LYS A 41 -33.82 29.50 -0.97
N ALA A 42 -35.13 29.72 -0.82
CA ALA A 42 -35.80 29.60 0.47
C ALA A 42 -35.77 28.16 1.01
N CYS A 43 -36.01 27.16 0.15
CA CYS A 43 -35.99 25.76 0.55
C CYS A 43 -34.59 25.28 0.91
N LEU A 44 -33.56 25.77 0.19
CA LEU A 44 -32.17 25.45 0.52
C LEU A 44 -31.78 26.00 1.89
N LYS A 45 -32.18 27.23 2.21
CA LYS A 45 -31.92 27.86 3.51
C LYS A 45 -32.66 27.22 4.67
N GLU A 46 -33.92 26.84 4.46
CA GLU A 46 -34.71 26.15 5.49
C GLU A 46 -34.12 24.79 5.90
N ASN A 47 -33.30 24.19 5.02
CA ASN A 47 -32.69 22.88 5.26
C ASN A 47 -31.17 22.96 5.46
N LEU A 48 -30.68 24.18 5.70
CA LEU A 48 -29.29 24.46 5.98
C LEU A 48 -29.20 24.96 7.41
N ASP A 49 -28.59 24.17 8.27
CA ASP A 49 -28.05 24.63 9.54
C ASP A 49 -26.60 25.08 9.29
N GLU A 50 -26.28 26.33 9.61
CA GLU A 50 -24.95 26.92 9.38
C GLU A 50 -23.90 26.49 10.42
N ASP A 51 -24.33 25.86 11.51
CA ASP A 51 -23.47 25.34 12.58
C ASP A 51 -23.27 23.81 12.48
N ASP A 52 -24.21 23.08 11.85
CA ASP A 52 -24.08 21.64 11.61
C ASP A 52 -23.37 21.33 10.29
N ILE A 53 -22.19 20.73 10.41
CA ILE A 53 -21.38 20.26 9.27
C ILE A 53 -22.15 19.24 8.40
N ASN A 54 -22.95 18.37 9.00
CA ASN A 54 -23.68 17.36 8.24
C ASN A 54 -24.77 17.97 7.37
N SER A 55 -25.53 18.93 7.91
CA SER A 55 -26.50 19.73 7.14
C SER A 55 -25.83 20.47 5.99
N ILE A 56 -24.70 21.15 6.22
CA ILE A 56 -23.95 21.82 5.15
C ILE A 56 -23.53 20.82 4.07
N ARG A 57 -23.02 19.65 4.48
CA ARG A 57 -22.58 18.58 3.59
C ARG A 57 -23.72 18.09 2.69
N GLU A 58 -24.90 17.87 3.26
CA GLU A 58 -26.08 17.46 2.49
C GLU A 58 -26.47 18.50 1.45
N VAL A 59 -26.53 19.77 1.84
CA VAL A 59 -26.85 20.87 0.92
C VAL A 59 -25.80 20.97 -0.19
N MET A 60 -24.51 20.93 0.14
CA MET A 60 -23.43 21.00 -0.86
C MET A 60 -23.47 19.85 -1.86
N ARG A 61 -23.87 18.65 -1.42
CA ARG A 61 -24.08 17.49 -2.31
C ARG A 61 -25.23 17.71 -3.28
N VAL A 62 -26.35 18.25 -2.80
CA VAL A 62 -27.51 18.59 -3.64
C VAL A 62 -27.17 19.67 -4.68
N LEU A 63 -26.29 20.60 -4.31
CA LEU A 63 -25.83 21.68 -5.19
C LEU A 63 -24.73 21.23 -6.16
N ASP A 64 -24.12 20.06 -5.93
CA ASP A 64 -22.89 19.59 -6.57
C ASP A 64 -21.79 20.67 -6.55
N ARG A 65 -21.50 21.17 -5.34
CA ARG A 65 -20.50 22.22 -5.10
C ARG A 65 -19.54 21.83 -3.99
N PRO A 66 -18.25 22.21 -4.08
CA PRO A 66 -17.28 21.89 -3.06
C PRO A 66 -17.60 22.64 -1.77
N TYR A 67 -17.27 22.02 -0.64
CA TYR A 67 -17.16 22.66 0.66
C TYR A 67 -15.70 22.94 1.01
N PHE A 68 -15.35 24.20 1.17
CA PHE A 68 -14.07 24.63 1.74
C PHE A 68 -14.32 25.36 3.06
N HIS A 69 -13.77 24.83 4.15
CA HIS A 69 -14.04 25.31 5.50
C HIS A 69 -13.67 26.80 5.66
N GLU A 70 -12.50 27.20 5.15
CA GLU A 70 -12.05 28.60 5.24
C GLU A 70 -12.94 29.57 4.46
N ALA A 71 -13.42 29.16 3.28
CA ALA A 71 -14.30 29.99 2.47
C ALA A 71 -15.70 30.12 3.10
N TRP A 72 -16.19 29.05 3.75
CA TRP A 72 -17.45 29.07 4.50
C TRP A 72 -17.38 30.01 5.70
N GLU A 73 -16.32 29.91 6.52
CA GLU A 73 -16.10 30.79 7.67
C GLU A 73 -15.97 32.27 7.26
N LYS A 74 -15.33 32.56 6.11
CA LYS A 74 -15.28 33.92 5.54
C LYS A 74 -16.66 34.41 5.09
N ALA A 75 -17.52 33.52 4.60
CA ALA A 75 -18.89 33.86 4.23
C ALA A 75 -19.75 34.15 5.47
N LYS A 76 -19.61 33.34 6.53
CA LYS A 76 -20.34 33.46 7.80
C LYS A 76 -20.06 34.77 8.55
N LYS A 77 -18.82 35.28 8.47
CA LYS A 77 -18.43 36.59 9.03
C LYS A 77 -19.06 37.79 8.32
N SER A 78 -19.78 37.58 7.22
CA SER A 78 -20.38 38.66 6.43
C SER A 78 -21.77 39.04 6.91
N LYS A 79 -22.21 40.28 6.64
CA LYS A 79 -23.58 40.73 6.94
C LYS A 79 -24.64 40.21 5.96
N SER A 80 -24.24 39.50 4.91
CA SER A 80 -25.13 38.96 3.88
C SER A 80 -25.40 37.48 4.10
N ASP A 81 -26.39 36.94 3.40
CA ASP A 81 -26.69 35.51 3.35
C ASP A 81 -25.45 34.62 3.17
N THR A 82 -25.16 33.77 4.16
CA THR A 82 -23.96 32.92 4.21
C THR A 82 -23.85 32.03 2.97
N LEU A 83 -24.90 31.25 2.66
CA LEU A 83 -24.95 30.38 1.50
C LEU A 83 -24.79 31.15 0.18
N GLY A 84 -25.51 32.26 0.02
CA GLY A 84 -25.45 33.07 -1.19
C GLY A 84 -24.07 33.70 -1.43
N LYS A 85 -23.41 34.19 -0.37
CA LYS A 85 -22.05 34.74 -0.48
C LYS A 85 -21.04 33.65 -0.77
N TYR A 86 -21.15 32.50 -0.09
CA TYR A 86 -20.30 31.35 -0.31
C TYR A 86 -20.37 30.86 -1.76
N LEU A 87 -21.57 30.60 -2.27
CA LEU A 87 -21.76 30.13 -3.65
C LEU A 87 -21.24 31.13 -4.68
N LYS A 88 -21.29 32.43 -4.38
CA LYS A 88 -20.71 33.48 -5.24
C LYS A 88 -19.18 33.39 -5.27
N ASP A 89 -18.54 33.20 -4.12
CA ASP A 89 -17.09 33.07 -4.01
C ASP A 89 -16.59 31.80 -4.71
N ILE A 90 -17.25 30.66 -4.48
CA ILE A 90 -16.97 29.40 -5.17
C ILE A 90 -17.16 29.53 -6.69
N ALA A 91 -18.24 30.18 -7.14
CA ALA A 91 -18.46 30.37 -8.57
C ALA A 91 -17.39 31.26 -9.26
N LEU A 92 -16.70 32.13 -8.50
CA LEU A 92 -15.66 33.01 -9.01
C LEU A 92 -14.28 32.33 -9.01
N ASN A 93 -13.92 31.70 -7.90
CA ASN A 93 -12.58 31.16 -7.68
C ASN A 93 -12.44 29.68 -8.08
N PHE A 94 -13.54 28.92 -8.07
CA PHE A 94 -13.57 27.46 -8.13
C PHE A 94 -14.67 26.96 -9.07
N LYS A 95 -14.64 27.42 -10.32
CA LYS A 95 -15.75 27.22 -11.28
C LYS A 95 -15.93 25.76 -11.72
N GLU A 96 -14.83 25.01 -11.83
CA GLU A 96 -14.81 23.62 -12.31
C GLU A 96 -14.87 22.59 -11.16
N GLU A 97 -14.77 23.06 -9.92
CA GLU A 97 -14.78 22.20 -8.73
C GLU A 97 -16.20 21.69 -8.43
N THR A 98 -16.30 20.41 -8.08
CA THR A 98 -17.57 19.73 -7.73
C THR A 98 -17.58 19.37 -6.24
N TYR A 99 -18.66 18.73 -5.78
CA TYR A 99 -18.74 18.27 -4.39
C TYR A 99 -17.59 17.33 -4.00
N ASP A 100 -17.02 16.56 -4.94
CA ASP A 100 -15.94 15.62 -4.66
C ASP A 100 -14.62 16.30 -4.25
N ASN A 101 -14.47 17.58 -4.58
CA ASN A 101 -13.29 18.37 -4.22
C ASN A 101 -13.43 19.05 -2.85
N SER A 102 -14.45 18.69 -2.08
CA SER A 102 -14.69 19.23 -0.74
C SER A 102 -13.61 18.81 0.27
N ASP A 103 -13.31 19.73 1.20
CA ASP A 103 -12.42 19.48 2.36
C ASP A 103 -12.84 18.24 3.17
N PHE A 104 -14.12 17.87 3.15
CA PHE A 104 -14.61 16.68 3.84
C PHE A 104 -13.98 15.38 3.35
N ILE A 105 -13.68 15.27 2.05
CA ILE A 105 -13.17 14.02 1.45
C ILE A 105 -11.66 13.86 1.76
N ASN A 106 -10.92 14.96 1.86
CA ASN A 106 -9.51 14.93 2.22
C ASN A 106 -9.27 14.95 3.74
N LYS A 107 -10.07 15.66 4.56
CA LYS A 107 -9.88 15.72 6.02
C LYS A 107 -10.60 14.64 6.82
N ALA A 108 -11.66 14.00 6.33
CA ALA A 108 -12.27 12.89 7.06
C ALA A 108 -11.37 11.64 7.04
N ASN A 109 -10.68 11.38 5.93
CA ASN A 109 -9.68 10.32 5.87
C ASN A 109 -8.46 10.63 6.74
N ILE A 110 -8.09 11.91 6.91
CA ILE A 110 -7.00 12.30 7.82
C ILE A 110 -7.45 12.24 9.28
N ARG A 111 -8.65 12.71 9.63
CA ARG A 111 -9.16 12.73 11.02
C ARG A 111 -9.56 11.36 11.55
N VAL A 112 -10.11 10.48 10.72
CA VAL A 112 -10.38 9.08 11.14
C VAL A 112 -9.06 8.35 11.42
N TYR A 113 -8.01 8.62 10.65
CA TYR A 113 -6.67 8.16 10.99
C TYR A 113 -6.12 8.83 12.27
N GLU A 114 -6.25 10.16 12.44
CA GLU A 114 -5.75 10.87 13.62
C GLU A 114 -6.50 10.54 14.93
N GLU A 115 -7.82 10.33 14.90
CA GLU A 115 -8.61 9.92 16.07
C GLU A 115 -8.42 8.44 16.40
N HIS A 116 -8.25 7.55 15.41
CA HIS A 116 -7.78 6.18 15.68
C HIS A 116 -6.34 6.14 16.22
N LEU A 117 -5.47 7.08 15.85
CA LEU A 117 -4.12 7.22 16.41
C LEU A 117 -4.11 7.83 17.82
N LYS A 118 -5.09 8.67 18.18
CA LYS A 118 -5.24 9.24 19.54
C LYS A 118 -5.96 8.33 20.52
N GLY A 119 -6.78 7.40 20.04
CA GLY A 119 -7.59 6.49 20.85
C GLY A 119 -7.00 5.09 21.04
N SER A 120 -5.93 4.73 20.32
CA SER A 120 -5.14 3.57 20.72
C SER A 120 -4.37 3.96 21.97
N GLU A 121 -4.74 3.40 23.13
CA GLU A 121 -3.80 3.28 24.24
C GLU A 121 -2.50 2.77 23.64
N ILE A 122 -1.46 3.62 23.63
CA ILE A 122 -0.12 3.17 23.27
C ILE A 122 0.17 2.07 24.27
N SER A 123 0.31 0.84 23.77
CA SER A 123 0.68 -0.30 24.61
C SER A 123 1.87 0.12 25.47
N ASP A 124 1.77 -0.08 26.80
CA ASP A 124 2.84 0.27 27.75
C ASP A 124 4.22 -0.25 27.30
N ASP A 125 4.23 -1.32 26.50
CA ASP A 125 5.40 -1.91 25.85
C ASP A 125 6.14 -0.97 24.88
N LEU A 126 5.41 -0.18 24.08
CA LEU A 126 6.00 0.80 23.16
C LEU A 126 6.60 1.99 23.93
N THR A 127 5.99 2.38 25.04
CA THR A 127 6.51 3.42 25.93
C THR A 127 7.78 2.95 26.64
N LEU A 128 7.88 1.65 26.97
CA LEU A 128 9.08 1.04 27.54
C LEU A 128 10.23 0.98 26.52
N LYS A 129 9.95 0.67 25.26
CA LYS A 129 10.93 0.60 24.16
C LYS A 129 11.53 1.96 23.81
N TRP A 130 10.69 2.99 23.66
CA TRP A 130 11.12 4.31 23.17
C TRP A 130 11.43 5.31 24.28
N GLY A 131 10.85 5.13 25.47
CA GLY A 131 10.98 6.01 26.63
C GLY A 131 9.86 7.04 26.72
N SER A 132 9.70 7.64 27.92
CA SER A 132 8.60 8.55 28.26
C SER A 132 8.73 9.99 27.74
N GLY A 133 9.74 10.28 26.93
CA GLY A 133 10.04 11.63 26.44
C GLY A 133 9.34 12.03 25.13
N TYR A 134 8.64 11.10 24.48
CA TYR A 134 8.05 11.30 23.15
C TYR A 134 6.54 11.43 23.19
N THR A 135 5.97 12.23 22.29
CA THR A 135 4.51 12.30 22.15
C THR A 135 3.94 11.00 21.56
N PRO A 136 2.66 10.69 21.80
CA PRO A 136 2.04 9.49 21.23
C PRO A 136 2.21 9.33 19.71
N LEU A 137 2.09 10.45 19.00
CA LEU A 137 2.28 10.52 17.55
C LEU A 137 3.73 10.23 17.15
N GLU A 138 4.69 10.74 17.93
CA GLU A 138 6.12 10.51 17.71
C GLU A 138 6.48 9.03 17.91
N ILE A 139 5.92 8.38 18.93
CA ILE A 139 6.13 6.94 19.17
C ILE A 139 5.61 6.12 17.98
N GLN A 140 4.43 6.45 17.45
CA GLN A 140 3.89 5.77 16.26
C GLN A 140 4.76 5.99 15.01
N GLN A 141 5.33 7.20 14.84
CA GLN A 141 6.26 7.48 13.75
C GLN A 141 7.56 6.68 13.87
N LEU A 142 8.10 6.58 15.09
CA LEU A 142 9.29 5.77 15.39
C LEU A 142 9.04 4.29 15.09
N GLU A 143 7.92 3.74 15.56
CA GLU A 143 7.59 2.32 15.36
C GLU A 143 7.36 1.99 13.90
N LYS A 144 6.61 2.82 13.17
CA LYS A 144 6.39 2.62 11.73
C LYS A 144 7.71 2.61 10.96
N PHE A 145 8.59 3.56 11.24
CA PHE A 145 9.89 3.65 10.56
C PHE A 145 10.79 2.46 10.92
N TYR A 146 10.78 2.02 12.18
CA TYR A 146 11.49 0.83 12.65
C TYR A 146 11.02 -0.44 11.93
N ASP A 147 9.70 -0.65 11.84
CA ASP A 147 9.11 -1.81 11.18
C ASP A 147 9.35 -1.83 9.67
N ASP A 148 9.29 -0.67 9.01
CA ASP A 148 9.62 -0.55 7.59
C ASP A 148 11.09 -0.91 7.34
N MET A 149 11.99 -0.48 8.23
CA MET A 149 13.42 -0.80 8.12
C MET A 149 13.75 -2.26 8.44
N ILE A 150 13.07 -2.89 9.41
CA ILE A 150 13.22 -4.33 9.65
C ILE A 150 12.76 -5.13 8.45
N ARG A 151 11.56 -4.82 7.93
CA ARG A 151 10.98 -5.52 6.77
C ARG A 151 11.84 -5.39 5.52
N ALA A 152 12.55 -4.27 5.37
CA ALA A 152 13.43 -4.07 4.23
C ALA A 152 14.80 -4.74 4.37
N ASN A 153 15.36 -4.84 5.58
CA ASN A 153 16.78 -5.14 5.81
C ASN A 153 17.06 -6.49 6.52
N ASP A 154 16.05 -7.34 6.74
CA ASP A 154 16.17 -8.65 7.42
C ASP A 154 17.05 -8.61 8.69
N ILE A 155 16.82 -7.59 9.52
CA ILE A 155 17.67 -7.29 10.68
C ILE A 155 17.41 -8.28 11.80
N THR A 156 18.35 -9.22 11.98
CA THR A 156 18.21 -10.28 12.99
C THR A 156 19.05 -10.02 14.24
N THR A 157 20.23 -9.43 14.07
CA THR A 157 21.23 -9.26 15.15
C THR A 157 20.83 -8.17 16.17
N PRO A 158 20.98 -8.40 17.50
CA PRO A 158 20.66 -7.41 18.53
C PRO A 158 21.39 -6.07 18.37
N GLN A 159 22.63 -6.08 17.90
CA GLN A 159 23.45 -4.90 17.66
C GLN A 159 22.84 -4.02 16.55
N HIS A 160 22.38 -4.64 15.46
CA HIS A 160 21.70 -3.92 14.39
C HIS A 160 20.35 -3.36 14.85
N LYS A 161 19.63 -4.05 15.74
CA LYS A 161 18.40 -3.52 16.34
C LYS A 161 18.68 -2.26 17.17
N ALA A 162 19.70 -2.28 18.02
CA ALA A 162 20.10 -1.10 18.81
C ALA A 162 20.55 0.08 17.93
N GLN A 163 21.30 -0.20 16.85
CA GLN A 163 21.68 0.84 15.88
C GLN A 163 20.46 1.39 15.12
N LEU A 164 19.50 0.54 14.79
CA LEU A 164 18.26 0.95 14.13
C LEU A 164 17.40 1.81 15.05
N GLU A 165 17.29 1.47 16.34
CA GLU A 165 16.60 2.31 17.34
C GLU A 165 17.23 3.70 17.42
N LEU A 166 18.56 3.79 17.44
CA LEU A 166 19.27 5.07 17.41
C LEU A 166 18.98 5.84 16.12
N LEU A 167 18.99 5.16 14.97
CA LEU A 167 18.68 5.76 13.68
C LEU A 167 17.26 6.35 13.65
N CYS A 168 16.27 5.64 14.19
CA CYS A 168 14.89 6.11 14.30
C CYS A 168 14.80 7.41 15.10
N LYS A 169 15.50 7.48 16.25
CA LYS A 169 15.55 8.68 17.10
C LYS A 169 16.18 9.88 16.37
N VAL A 170 17.30 9.66 15.66
CA VAL A 170 17.97 10.72 14.89
C VAL A 170 17.09 11.22 13.74
N TYR A 171 16.38 10.32 13.05
CA TYR A 171 15.44 10.68 11.99
C TYR A 171 14.30 11.57 12.50
N LEU A 172 13.76 11.27 13.69
CA LEU A 172 12.70 12.07 14.29
C LEU A 172 13.18 13.48 14.67
N GLU A 173 14.35 13.59 15.29
CA GLU A 173 14.96 14.89 15.63
C GLU A 173 15.31 15.70 14.37
N GLN A 174 15.73 15.03 13.29
CA GLN A 174 15.96 15.67 12.01
C GLN A 174 14.68 16.34 11.45
N ASN A 175 13.55 15.64 11.53
CA ASN A 175 12.26 16.17 11.10
C ASN A 175 11.76 17.33 11.98
N LYS A 176 12.00 17.25 13.30
CA LYS A 176 11.73 18.38 14.23
C LYS A 176 12.57 19.61 13.88
N ALA A 177 13.88 19.43 13.65
CA ALA A 177 14.77 20.53 13.28
C ALA A 177 14.35 21.20 11.96
N LEU A 178 13.85 20.43 10.98
CA LEU A 178 13.28 20.99 9.74
C LEU A 178 11.99 21.80 10.00
N ALA A 179 11.08 21.28 10.81
CA ALA A 179 9.83 21.97 11.15
C ALA A 179 10.11 23.31 11.87
N GLU A 180 11.09 23.32 12.78
CA GLU A 180 11.50 24.51 13.54
C GLU A 180 12.45 25.44 12.76
N LYS A 181 12.80 25.11 11.51
CA LYS A 181 13.73 25.84 10.64
C LYS A 181 15.13 26.05 11.25
N ARG A 182 15.60 25.13 12.09
CA ARG A 182 16.97 25.14 12.64
C ARG A 182 17.93 24.44 11.67
N ILE A 183 18.42 25.20 10.69
CA ILE A 183 19.25 24.68 9.59
C ILE A 183 20.62 24.14 10.09
N GLY A 184 21.19 24.74 11.13
CA GLY A 184 22.48 24.32 11.70
C GLY A 184 22.40 22.92 12.35
N ASP A 185 21.38 22.71 13.19
CA ASP A 185 21.17 21.44 13.89
C ASP A 185 20.83 20.32 12.90
N PHE A 186 20.01 20.61 11.88
CA PHE A 186 19.70 19.66 10.81
C PHE A 186 20.96 19.15 10.11
N LYS A 187 21.93 20.02 9.80
CA LYS A 187 23.16 19.61 9.11
C LYS A 187 23.96 18.61 9.94
N ASN A 188 24.05 18.85 11.26
CA ASN A 188 24.75 17.97 12.19
C ASN A 188 24.03 16.62 12.34
N LEU A 189 22.70 16.65 12.53
CA LEU A 189 21.86 15.45 12.65
C LEU A 189 21.87 14.62 11.36
N ASN A 190 21.81 15.26 10.19
CA ASN A 190 21.90 14.57 8.91
C ASN A 190 23.28 13.91 8.71
N SER A 191 24.36 14.53 9.20
CA SER A 191 25.69 13.90 9.17
C SER A 191 25.73 12.64 10.04
N GLN A 192 25.17 12.71 11.26
CA GLN A 192 25.08 11.56 12.16
C GLN A 192 24.20 10.45 11.58
N TYR A 193 23.06 10.80 10.98
CA TYR A 193 22.16 9.86 10.31
C TYR A 193 22.89 9.09 9.20
N ASN A 194 23.59 9.80 8.33
CA ASN A 194 24.37 9.18 7.25
C ASN A 194 25.53 8.32 7.76
N GLN A 195 26.13 8.69 8.89
CA GLN A 195 27.18 7.90 9.52
C GLN A 195 26.62 6.58 10.08
N ILE A 196 25.52 6.64 10.84
CA ILE A 196 24.86 5.44 11.39
C ILE A 196 24.42 4.51 10.25
N LEU A 197 23.87 5.04 9.15
CA LEU A 197 23.51 4.23 7.98
C LEU A 197 24.70 3.47 7.38
N ARG A 198 25.88 4.09 7.35
CA ARG A 198 27.11 3.47 6.84
C ARG A 198 27.64 2.42 7.81
N ASP A 199 27.75 2.77 9.08
CA ASP A 199 28.32 1.91 10.12
C ASP A 199 27.45 0.68 10.39
N SER A 200 26.14 0.80 10.17
CA SER A 200 25.17 -0.27 10.39
C SER A 200 24.93 -1.15 9.14
N GLY A 201 25.46 -0.77 7.98
CA GLY A 201 25.25 -1.51 6.72
C GLY A 201 23.82 -1.46 6.18
N PHE A 202 23.03 -0.44 6.55
CA PHE A 202 21.62 -0.31 6.13
C PHE A 202 21.44 0.36 4.76
N ARG A 203 22.52 0.68 4.05
CA ARG A 203 22.43 1.30 2.72
C ARG A 203 22.05 0.25 1.68
N PRO A 204 21.30 0.62 0.63
CA PRO A 204 21.01 -0.29 -0.47
C PRO A 204 22.26 -0.92 -1.11
N ILE A 205 23.37 -0.16 -1.19
CA ILE A 205 24.64 -0.65 -1.74
C ILE A 205 25.27 -1.77 -0.91
N ASP A 206 25.04 -1.78 0.41
CA ASP A 206 25.58 -2.81 1.30
C ASP A 206 24.83 -4.15 1.13
N LYS A 207 23.60 -4.12 0.59
CA LYS A 207 22.83 -5.34 0.24
C LYS A 207 23.30 -6.00 -1.04
N GLN A 208 23.77 -5.21 -2.01
CA GLN A 208 24.25 -5.74 -3.30
C GLN A 208 25.52 -6.59 -3.14
N GLY A 209 26.24 -6.46 -2.02
CA GLY A 209 27.51 -7.12 -1.78
C GLY A 209 27.45 -8.65 -1.57
N GLY A 210 26.29 -9.23 -1.24
CA GLY A 210 26.18 -10.66 -0.92
C GLY A 210 25.57 -11.55 -2.01
N GLY A 211 24.60 -11.04 -2.78
CA GLY A 211 23.80 -11.83 -3.73
C GLY A 211 24.11 -11.57 -5.20
N GLU A 212 24.41 -10.33 -5.58
CA GLU A 212 24.74 -9.99 -6.97
C GLU A 212 26.21 -10.28 -7.32
N SER A 213 27.10 -10.27 -6.33
CA SER A 213 28.53 -10.58 -6.50
C SER A 213 28.81 -12.08 -6.59
N VAL A 214 28.01 -12.92 -5.92
CA VAL A 214 28.14 -14.39 -5.93
C VAL A 214 27.27 -15.02 -7.03
N GLY A 215 26.40 -14.24 -7.67
CA GLY A 215 25.43 -14.76 -8.63
C GLY A 215 24.51 -15.74 -7.92
N ILE A 216 23.42 -15.25 -7.34
CA ILE A 216 22.29 -16.11 -6.99
C ILE A 216 21.81 -16.75 -8.29
N ARG A 217 22.39 -17.90 -8.64
CA ARG A 217 21.93 -18.74 -9.73
C ARG A 217 20.64 -19.35 -9.23
N THR A 218 19.52 -18.94 -9.83
CA THR A 218 18.25 -19.65 -9.62
C THR A 218 18.44 -21.12 -10.01
N PHE A 219 17.65 -22.02 -9.44
CA PHE A 219 17.72 -23.46 -9.79
C PHE A 219 17.70 -23.68 -11.31
N SER A 220 16.90 -22.88 -12.04
CA SER A 220 16.85 -22.89 -13.50
C SER A 220 18.15 -22.46 -14.19
N GLN A 221 18.87 -21.47 -13.67
CA GLN A 221 20.15 -21.01 -14.23
C GLN A 221 21.28 -22.03 -13.99
N ILE A 222 21.26 -22.70 -12.83
CA ILE A 222 22.19 -23.82 -12.57
C ILE A 222 21.93 -24.93 -13.58
N TRP A 223 20.66 -25.25 -13.83
CA TRP A 223 20.27 -26.29 -14.77
C TRP A 223 20.63 -25.93 -16.22
N GLU A 224 20.39 -24.68 -16.64
CA GLU A 224 20.76 -24.16 -17.96
C GLU A 224 22.27 -24.27 -18.24
N GLU A 225 23.12 -23.99 -17.23
CA GLU A 225 24.57 -24.16 -17.37
C GLU A 225 24.97 -25.63 -17.46
N ILE A 226 24.38 -26.51 -16.66
CA ILE A 226 24.65 -27.95 -16.72
C ILE A 226 24.23 -28.52 -18.08
N GLU A 227 23.10 -28.08 -18.63
CA GLU A 227 22.63 -28.48 -19.95
C GLU A 227 23.56 -27.99 -21.08
N ARG A 228 24.25 -26.86 -20.89
CA ARG A 228 25.21 -26.33 -21.85
C ARG A 228 26.44 -27.22 -22.03
N ASP A 229 26.91 -27.83 -20.94
CA ASP A 229 28.06 -28.74 -20.96
C ASP A 229 27.70 -30.16 -21.44
N GLY A 230 26.40 -30.44 -21.62
CA GLY A 230 25.88 -31.65 -22.26
C GLY A 230 25.50 -32.78 -21.30
N PHE A 231 24.84 -33.80 -21.83
CA PHE A 231 24.33 -34.92 -21.05
C PHE A 231 25.45 -35.81 -20.51
N ILE A 232 25.67 -35.79 -19.20
CA ILE A 232 26.52 -36.76 -18.50
C ILE A 232 25.73 -38.07 -18.40
N LYS A 233 26.14 -39.10 -19.15
CA LYS A 233 25.52 -40.42 -19.05
C LYS A 233 25.66 -40.91 -17.60
N PRO A 234 24.58 -41.39 -16.96
CA PRO A 234 24.69 -42.01 -15.65
C PRO A 234 25.67 -43.18 -15.73
N ALA A 235 26.34 -43.47 -14.62
CA ALA A 235 27.20 -44.65 -14.54
C ALA A 235 26.40 -45.89 -14.99
N PRO A 236 27.01 -46.81 -15.76
CA PRO A 236 26.33 -48.05 -16.13
C PRO A 236 25.85 -48.72 -14.85
N ILE A 237 24.59 -49.16 -14.86
CA ILE A 237 24.00 -49.86 -13.71
C ILE A 237 24.74 -51.20 -13.63
N GLU A 238 25.56 -51.37 -12.59
CA GLU A 238 26.10 -52.67 -12.23
C GLU A 238 24.97 -53.47 -11.58
N GLU A 239 24.31 -54.32 -12.38
CA GLU A 239 23.30 -55.25 -11.87
C GLU A 239 24.02 -56.33 -11.06
N ASN A 240 23.74 -56.38 -9.76
CA ASN A 240 24.22 -57.45 -8.89
C ASN A 240 23.36 -58.69 -9.13
N GLN A 241 24.01 -59.82 -9.41
CA GLN A 241 23.34 -61.11 -9.63
C GLN A 241 22.39 -61.45 -8.47
N ASP A 242 21.15 -61.80 -8.80
CA ASP A 242 20.08 -62.01 -7.84
C ASP A 242 19.91 -63.49 -7.46
N ILE A 243 18.86 -63.79 -6.68
CA ILE A 243 18.56 -65.16 -6.24
C ILE A 243 18.10 -66.03 -7.44
N VAL A 244 17.46 -65.43 -8.44
CA VAL A 244 16.99 -66.12 -9.64
C VAL A 244 18.20 -66.55 -10.49
N ASP A 245 19.20 -65.70 -10.65
CA ASP A 245 20.44 -66.03 -11.37
C ASP A 245 21.18 -67.22 -10.73
N LYS A 246 21.26 -67.23 -9.39
CA LYS A 246 21.81 -68.38 -8.64
C LYS A 246 20.97 -69.64 -8.82
N THR A 247 19.65 -69.50 -8.90
CA THR A 247 18.73 -70.62 -9.10
C THR A 247 18.93 -71.24 -10.49
N ILE A 248 19.04 -70.42 -11.53
CA ILE A 248 19.38 -70.86 -12.89
C ILE A 248 20.73 -71.58 -12.90
N MET A 249 21.73 -71.03 -12.22
CA MET A 249 23.04 -71.66 -12.08
C MET A 249 22.93 -73.06 -11.43
N TYR A 250 22.16 -73.21 -10.35
CA TYR A 250 21.97 -74.50 -9.70
C TYR A 250 21.25 -75.52 -10.59
N MET A 251 20.24 -75.09 -11.34
CA MET A 251 19.54 -75.94 -12.32
C MET A 251 20.46 -76.36 -13.47
N ALA A 252 21.28 -75.44 -13.98
CA ALA A 252 22.30 -75.74 -14.99
C ALA A 252 23.33 -76.73 -14.45
N ASN A 253 23.84 -76.51 -13.23
CA ASN A 253 24.82 -77.39 -12.59
C ASN A 253 24.27 -78.79 -12.30
N TYR A 254 22.98 -78.92 -11.96
CA TYR A 254 22.33 -80.21 -11.85
C TYR A 254 22.38 -80.98 -13.17
N THR A 255 22.02 -80.33 -14.27
CA THR A 255 22.05 -80.93 -15.62
C THR A 255 23.48 -81.27 -16.06
N ARG A 256 24.43 -80.37 -15.81
CA ARG A 256 25.86 -80.59 -16.13
C ARG A 256 26.43 -81.78 -15.35
N LYS A 257 26.04 -81.95 -14.09
CA LYS A 257 26.45 -83.10 -13.27
C LYS A 257 25.91 -84.42 -13.83
N LEU A 258 24.67 -84.46 -14.33
CA LEU A 258 24.12 -85.64 -15.00
C LEU A 258 24.88 -86.00 -16.28
N LEU A 259 25.39 -84.99 -16.98
CA LEU A 259 26.19 -85.13 -18.21
C LEU A 259 27.70 -85.30 -17.94
N ASN A 260 28.12 -85.43 -16.67
CA ASN A 260 29.53 -85.46 -16.25
C ASN A 260 30.38 -84.27 -16.73
N LEU A 261 29.77 -83.10 -16.87
CA LEU A 261 30.44 -81.84 -17.19
C LEU A 261 30.83 -81.09 -15.91
N GLN A 262 31.85 -80.23 -16.01
CA GLN A 262 32.30 -79.38 -14.90
C GLN A 262 31.21 -78.35 -14.52
N SER A 263 31.04 -78.16 -13.21
CA SER A 263 30.12 -77.17 -12.63
C SER A 263 30.56 -75.74 -12.91
N LEU A 264 29.59 -74.85 -13.08
CA LEU A 264 29.75 -73.41 -13.18
C LEU A 264 29.93 -72.81 -11.77
N GLU A 265 30.89 -71.90 -11.63
CA GLU A 265 31.18 -71.17 -10.38
C GLU A 265 30.43 -69.82 -10.30
N SER A 266 30.03 -69.27 -11.45
CA SER A 266 29.21 -68.08 -11.57
C SER A 266 27.99 -68.33 -12.46
N PRO A 267 26.86 -67.63 -12.23
CA PRO A 267 25.73 -67.59 -13.14
C PRO A 267 26.16 -67.17 -14.56
N PRO A 268 25.53 -67.71 -15.62
CA PRO A 268 25.75 -67.27 -16.99
C PRO A 268 25.31 -65.81 -17.18
N ASP A 269 26.12 -65.00 -17.88
CA ASP A 269 25.83 -63.57 -18.15
C ASP A 269 24.65 -63.33 -19.12
N ASP A 270 24.21 -64.38 -19.82
CA ASP A 270 23.21 -64.31 -20.88
C ASP A 270 21.85 -64.81 -20.38
N THR A 271 21.38 -64.25 -19.26
CA THR A 271 19.97 -64.40 -18.85
C THR A 271 19.13 -63.48 -19.75
N PRO A 272 18.10 -64.00 -20.45
CA PRO A 272 17.32 -63.19 -21.39
C PRO A 272 16.67 -62.03 -20.64
N LYS A 273 17.00 -60.81 -21.06
CA LYS A 273 16.43 -59.60 -20.49
C LYS A 273 14.94 -59.56 -20.84
N VAL A 274 14.11 -59.22 -19.86
CA VAL A 274 12.64 -59.14 -20.00
C VAL A 274 12.21 -58.16 -21.12
N SER A 275 13.12 -57.31 -21.61
CA SER A 275 12.89 -56.39 -22.73
C SER A 275 12.87 -57.04 -24.13
N ASP A 276 13.27 -58.31 -24.26
CA ASP A 276 13.34 -59.01 -25.56
C ASP A 276 12.16 -59.98 -25.80
N GLN A 277 10.98 -59.69 -25.22
CA GLN A 277 9.70 -60.34 -25.52
C GLN A 277 8.64 -59.35 -26.00
#